data_AF-K8X613-F1
#
_entry.id   AF-K8X613-F1
#
_cell.length_a   1.000
_cell.length_b   1.000
_cell.length_c   1.000
_cell.angle_alpha   90.00
_cell.angle_beta   90.00
_cell.angle_gamma   90.00
#
_symmetry.space_group_name_H-M   'P 1'
#
loop_
_entity.id
_entity.type
_entity.pdbx_description
1 polymer ?
#
loop_
_entity_poly.entity_id
_entity_poly.type
_entity_poly.pdbx_seq_one_letter_code
_entity_poly.pdbx_strand_id
1 'polypeptide(L)'
;ASSRVTFGKPVSENANIQDWIAEARIEIEMIRLLTLKAAYLMDTVGNKEARTEIAAIKVAAPNIALKIVDRAIQVHGGAGVTDDFP
;
A
#
# COMPACT_ATOMS: atom_id res chain seq x y z
N ALA A 1 -14.22 3.42 5.25
CA ALA A 1 -14.60 2.21 6.00
C ALA A 1 -15.59 2.48 7.13
N SER A 2 -15.53 3.62 7.84
CA SER A 2 -16.39 3.90 8.99
C SER A 2 -17.78 4.49 8.66
N SER A 3 -17.96 5.07 7.47
CA SER A 3 -19.22 5.70 7.05
C SER A 3 -20.28 4.74 6.52
N ARG A 4 -19.89 3.52 6.10
CA ARG A 4 -20.78 2.50 5.54
C ARG A 4 -21.08 1.43 6.59
N VAL A 5 -22.36 1.15 6.81
CA VAL A 5 -22.85 0.09 7.71
C VAL A 5 -23.39 -1.07 6.88
N THR A 6 -22.98 -2.29 7.23
CA THR A 6 -23.50 -3.53 6.65
C THR A 6 -23.66 -4.57 7.75
N PHE A 7 -24.71 -5.39 7.69
CA PHE A 7 -24.96 -6.43 8.70
C PHE A 7 -24.96 -5.87 10.15
N GLY A 8 -25.49 -4.65 10.31
CA GLY A 8 -25.68 -4.01 11.63
C GLY A 8 -24.44 -3.32 12.22
N LYS A 9 -23.31 -3.27 11.53
CA LYS A 9 -22.09 -2.57 12.01
C LYS A 9 -21.31 -1.87 10.90
N PRO A 10 -20.50 -0.84 11.22
CA PRO A 10 -19.56 -0.25 10.30
C PRO A 10 -18.67 -1.29 9.63
N VAL A 11 -18.37 -1.11 8.34
CA VAL A 11 -17.50 -2.03 7.58
C VAL A 11 -16.09 -2.12 8.19
N SER A 12 -15.63 -1.06 8.86
CA SER A 12 -14.37 -1.05 9.62
C SER A 12 -14.31 -2.03 10.80
N GLU A 13 -15.44 -2.59 11.24
CA GLU A 13 -15.50 -3.59 12.32
C GLU A 13 -15.47 -5.03 11.80
N ASN A 14 -15.31 -5.24 10.49
CA ASN A 14 -15.07 -6.55 9.92
C ASN A 14 -13.58 -6.90 10.08
N ALA A 15 -13.27 -8.07 10.64
CA ALA A 15 -11.90 -8.46 10.98
C ALA A 15 -10.94 -8.38 9.77
N ASN A 16 -11.37 -8.89 8.60
CA ASN A 16 -10.58 -8.81 7.38
C ASN A 16 -10.26 -7.38 6.93
N ILE A 17 -11.15 -6.42 7.18
CA ILE A 17 -10.92 -5.00 6.86
C ILE A 17 -9.92 -4.40 7.84
N GLN A 18 -9.99 -4.78 9.12
CA GLN A 18 -9.00 -4.36 10.12
C GLN A 18 -7.61 -4.90 9.79
N ASP A 19 -7.52 -6.18 9.40
CA ASP A 19 -6.28 -6.81 8.96
C ASP A 19 -5.69 -6.08 7.75
N TRP A 20 -6.51 -5.78 6.74
CA TRP A 20 -6.04 -5.06 5.55
C TRP A 20 -5.55 -3.65 5.86
N ILE A 21 -6.21 -2.92 6.76
CA ILE A 21 -5.77 -1.59 7.19
C ILE A 21 -4.42 -1.70 7.93
N ALA A 22 -4.28 -2.67 8.83
CA ALA A 22 -3.04 -2.89 9.57
C ALA A 22 -1.89 -3.30 8.63
N GLU A 23 -2.13 -4.26 7.75
CA GLU A 23 -1.16 -4.71 6.74
C GLU A 23 -0.73 -3.55 5.83
N ALA A 24 -1.67 -2.77 5.30
CA ALA A 24 -1.36 -1.63 4.44
C ALA A 24 -0.45 -0.62 5.16
N ARG A 25 -0.71 -0.36 6.45
CA ARG A 25 0.13 0.55 7.23
C ARG A 25 1.57 0.03 7.38
N ILE A 26 1.73 -1.26 7.65
CA ILE A 26 3.04 -1.91 7.78
C ILE A 26 3.77 -1.90 6.44
N GLU A 27 3.09 -2.31 5.36
CA GLU A 27 3.66 -2.39 4.01
C GLU A 27 4.11 -1.03 3.49
N ILE A 28 3.32 0.02 3.72
CA ILE A 28 3.68 1.40 3.39
C ILE A 28 4.97 1.83 4.10
N GLU A 29 5.14 1.48 5.38
CA GLU A 29 6.35 1.82 6.12
C GLU A 29 7.57 1.06 5.58
N MET A 30 7.41 -0.24 5.29
CA MET A 30 8.48 -1.07 4.72
C MET A 30 8.98 -0.50 3.38
N ILE A 31 8.08 -0.17 2.45
CA ILE A 31 8.49 0.35 1.14
C ILE A 31 9.03 1.78 1.23
N ARG A 32 8.53 2.60 2.16
CA ARG A 32 9.07 3.94 2.41
C ARG A 32 10.53 3.85 2.87
N LEU A 33 10.81 3.01 3.86
CA LEU A 33 12.17 2.83 4.37
C LEU A 33 13.10 2.22 3.33
N LEU A 34 12.64 1.26 2.52
CA LEU A 34 13.44 0.71 1.42
C LEU A 34 13.71 1.75 0.32
N THR A 35 12.75 2.62 0.03
CA THR A 35 12.95 3.76 -0.90
C THR A 35 14.04 4.69 -0.38
N LEU A 36 13.96 5.08 0.90
CA LEU A 36 14.95 5.96 1.52
C LEU A 36 16.33 5.30 1.61
N LYS A 37 16.40 3.98 1.85
CA LYS A 37 17.65 3.21 1.78
C LYS A 37 18.25 3.26 0.37
N ALA A 38 17.44 3.05 -0.66
CA ALA A 38 17.91 3.11 -2.04
C ALA A 38 18.45 4.51 -2.39
N ALA A 39 17.72 5.57 -2.01
CA ALA A 39 18.16 6.94 -2.18
C ALA A 39 19.48 7.24 -1.44
N TYR A 40 19.59 6.83 -0.17
CA TYR A 40 20.82 7.00 0.61
C TYR A 40 22.03 6.31 -0.04
N LEU A 41 21.86 5.09 -0.58
CA LEU A 41 22.93 4.40 -1.29
C LEU A 41 23.29 5.09 -2.61
N MET A 42 22.30 5.62 -3.34
CA MET A 42 22.57 6.43 -4.53
C MET A 42 23.44 7.65 -4.20
N ASP A 43 23.13 8.34 -3.09
CA ASP A 43 23.86 9.53 -2.65
C ASP A 43 25.27 9.22 -2.11
N THR A 44 25.49 8.06 -1.49
CA THR A 44 26.74 7.76 -0.77
C THR A 44 27.72 6.87 -1.51
N VAL A 45 27.22 5.95 -2.35
CA VAL A 45 28.06 4.99 -3.10
C VAL A 45 27.80 5.03 -4.61
N GLY A 46 26.84 5.83 -5.07
CA GLY A 46 26.50 6.00 -6.48
C GLY A 46 25.56 4.91 -7.03
N ASN A 47 24.89 5.24 -8.14
CA ASN A 47 23.80 4.42 -8.72
C ASN A 47 24.24 3.01 -9.13
N LYS A 48 25.48 2.83 -9.57
CA LYS A 48 25.99 1.53 -10.03
C LYS A 48 26.06 0.52 -8.88
N GLU A 49 26.53 0.96 -7.72
CA GLU A 49 26.65 0.13 -6.52
C GLU A 49 25.29 -0.02 -5.82
N ALA A 50 24.44 1.01 -5.87
CA ALA A 50 23.06 0.97 -5.34
C ALA A 50 22.05 0.16 -6.20
N ARG A 51 22.49 -0.42 -7.33
CA ARG A 51 21.61 -1.05 -8.32
C ARG A 51 20.67 -2.11 -7.76
N THR A 52 21.10 -2.85 -6.74
CA THR A 52 20.33 -3.94 -6.13
C THR A 52 19.12 -3.39 -5.38
N GLU A 53 19.32 -2.39 -4.52
CA GLU A 53 18.25 -1.72 -3.78
C GLU A 53 17.30 -0.95 -4.69
N ILE A 54 17.82 -0.30 -5.74
CA ILE A 54 17.00 0.33 -6.78
C ILE A 54 16.07 -0.69 -7.45
N ALA A 55 16.61 -1.85 -7.85
CA ALA A 55 15.82 -2.92 -8.45
C ALA A 55 14.80 -3.49 -7.46
N ALA A 56 15.19 -3.68 -6.19
CA ALA A 56 14.32 -4.17 -5.14
C ALA A 56 13.10 -3.27 -4.94
N ILE A 57 13.31 -1.95 -4.79
CA ILE A 57 12.19 -1.02 -4.59
C ILE A 57 11.32 -0.88 -5.84
N LYS A 58 11.90 -0.98 -7.04
CA LYS A 58 11.16 -0.93 -8.31
C LYS A 58 10.16 -2.08 -8.47
N VAL A 59 10.42 -3.23 -7.84
CA VAL A 59 9.52 -4.39 -7.81
C VAL A 59 8.56 -4.29 -6.62
N ALA A 60 9.08 -4.03 -5.42
CA ALA A 60 8.27 -4.08 -4.21
C ALA A 60 7.20 -2.97 -4.16
N ALA A 61 7.56 -1.73 -4.49
CA ALA A 61 6.65 -0.60 -4.34
C ALA A 61 5.39 -0.70 -5.22
N PRO A 62 5.47 -1.00 -6.54
CA PRO A 62 4.27 -1.14 -7.36
C PRO A 62 3.37 -2.31 -6.93
N ASN A 63 3.96 -3.45 -6.56
CA ASN A 63 3.18 -4.62 -6.12
C ASN A 63 2.38 -4.32 -4.84
N ILE A 64 3.02 -3.66 -3.87
CA ILE A 64 2.36 -3.27 -2.62
C ILE A 64 1.32 -2.18 -2.88
N ALA A 65 1.62 -1.18 -3.73
CA ALA A 65 0.67 -0.14 -4.08
C ALA A 65 -0.59 -0.73 -4.72
N LEU A 66 -0.43 -1.63 -5.71
CA LEU A 66 -1.55 -2.31 -6.36
C LEU A 66 -2.37 -3.14 -5.35
N LYS A 67 -1.70 -3.89 -4.46
CA LYS A 67 -2.37 -4.67 -3.41
C LYS A 67 -3.23 -3.78 -2.49
N ILE A 68 -2.70 -2.63 -2.07
CA ILE A 68 -3.41 -1.70 -1.18
C ILE A 68 -4.58 -1.02 -1.91
N VAL A 69 -4.37 -0.59 -3.16
CA VAL A 69 -5.42 0.03 -3.98
C VAL A 69 -6.55 -0.96 -4.26
N ASP A 70 -6.24 -2.19 -4.64
CA ASP A 70 -7.24 -3.24 -4.89
C ASP A 70 -8.11 -3.53 -3.65
N ARG A 71 -7.47 -3.61 -2.47
CA ARG A 71 -8.19 -3.72 -1.19
C ARG A 71 -9.05 -2.50 -0.90
N ALA A 72 -8.58 -1.29 -1.22
CA ALA A 72 -9.37 -0.07 -1.06
C ALA A 72 -10.60 -0.06 -1.98
N ILE A 73 -10.45 -0.50 -3.24
CA ILE A 73 -11.56 -0.71 -4.17
C ILE A 73 -12.57 -1.68 -3.55
N GLN A 74 -12.11 -2.82 -3.04
CA GLN A 74 -12.97 -3.81 -2.40
C GLN A 74 -13.72 -3.26 -1.17
N VAL A 75 -13.11 -2.38 -0.38
CA VAL A 75 -13.77 -1.73 0.77
C VAL A 75 -14.93 -0.81 0.31
N HIS A 76 -14.75 -0.12 -0.82
CA HIS A 76 -15.77 0.74 -1.45
C HIS A 76 -16.85 -0.05 -2.22
N GLY A 77 -16.62 -1.33 -2.50
CA GLY A 77 -17.57 -2.17 -3.23
C GLY A 77 -17.71 -1.73 -4.68
N GLY A 78 -18.93 -1.75 -5.23
CA GLY A 78 -19.16 -1.38 -6.63
C GLY A 78 -18.75 0.05 -6.98
N ALA A 79 -18.78 0.98 -6.02
CA ALA A 79 -18.31 2.35 -6.25
C ALA A 79 -16.77 2.44 -6.40
N GLY A 80 -16.02 1.45 -5.94
CA GLY A 80 -14.57 1.43 -6.09
C GLY A 80 -14.09 1.26 -7.55
N VAL A 81 -15.00 0.95 -8.49
CA VAL A 81 -14.72 0.84 -9.93
C VAL A 81 -15.49 1.86 -10.76
N THR A 82 -16.08 2.88 -10.12
CA THR A 82 -16.73 4.02 -10.78
C THR A 82 -15.85 5.27 -10.67
N ASP A 83 -16.21 6.33 -11.39
CA ASP A 83 -15.54 7.62 -11.33
C ASP A 83 -15.86 8.42 -10.04
N ASP A 84 -16.62 7.85 -9.10
CA ASP A 84 -16.93 8.49 -7.82
C ASP A 84 -15.71 8.53 -6.87
N PHE A 85 -14.71 7.71 -7.15
CA PHE A 85 -13.44 7.63 -6.44
C PHE A 85 -12.27 7.75 -7.44
N PRO A 86 -11.12 8.32 -7.02
CA PRO A 86 -9.98 8.57 -7.90
C PRO A 86 -9.19 7.31 -8.26
#